data_AF-A0A960H6N6-F1
#
_entry.id   AF-A0A960H6N6-F1
#
_cell.length_a   1.000
_cell.length_b   1.000
_cell.length_c   1.000
_cell.angle_alpha   90.00
_cell.angle_beta   90.00
_cell.angle_gamma   90.00
#
_symmetry.space_group_name_H-M   'P 1'
#
loop_
_entity.id
_entity.type
_entity.pdbx_description
1 polymer ?
#
loop_
_entity_poly.entity_id
_entity_poly.type
_entity_poly.pdbx_seq_one_letter_code
_entity_poly.pdbx_strand_id
1 'polypeptide(L)'
;TSIVIGLAVQTAVGPVIQGLLLLFEQPFRIGDWLDTTPAKGRVVEVNWRAVHIDTGNGIQVVPNATLATGSFTNLSRVTGAAYNATAVLGFTPDDPPGVVTAALQSVADALPTKLVGAPAKVIALGEGKFKVLVPIGSPAEESRTRTLLLHRAWYAAQRAGVHIDGAKLSRKADRAYLDGRLHAIGASLGLGEDAVATMAGQAKRLLYAEGEVIQPTNSIPEAVGFITEGKVGMIVYAPDGRELALGRLGVGDYIGGTSLTRQRMLTGVIALTDTTIVSVHRDAMNTVVQEDHRLARQIGDAIEMRRKAATEALTEAAQGVR
;
A
#
# COMPACT_ATOMS: atom_id res chain seq x y z
N THR A 1 -34.69 43.39 41.52
CA THR A 1 -34.95 42.07 40.89
C THR A 1 -34.84 42.10 39.37
N SER A 2 -35.24 43.17 38.66
CA SER A 2 -35.14 43.25 37.18
C SER A 2 -33.72 43.16 36.59
N ILE A 3 -32.69 43.72 37.24
CA ILE A 3 -31.30 43.63 36.72
C ILE A 3 -30.76 42.20 36.79
N VAL A 4 -31.11 41.46 37.84
CA VAL A 4 -30.72 40.05 38.03
C VAL A 4 -31.41 39.16 36.99
N ILE A 5 -32.69 39.42 36.68
CA ILE A 5 -33.44 38.71 35.65
C ILE A 5 -32.89 39.04 34.25
N GLY A 6 -32.58 40.30 33.95
CA GLY A 6 -31.99 40.71 32.67
C GLY A 6 -30.60 40.10 32.43
N LEU A 7 -29.77 40.01 33.48
CA LEU A 7 -28.46 39.37 33.39
C LEU A 7 -28.56 37.84 33.20
N ALA A 8 -29.53 37.19 33.85
CA ALA A 8 -29.79 35.76 33.71
C ALA A 8 -30.36 35.39 32.32
N VAL A 9 -31.16 36.27 31.70
CA VAL A 9 -31.67 36.08 30.33
C VAL A 9 -30.55 36.27 29.30
N GLN A 10 -29.67 37.27 29.49
CA GLN A 10 -28.53 37.48 28.59
C GLN A 10 -27.56 36.28 28.55
N THR A 11 -27.33 35.62 29.70
CA THR A 11 -26.48 34.42 29.75
C THR A 11 -27.13 33.18 29.11
N ALA A 12 -28.47 33.12 29.06
CA ALA A 12 -29.20 32.00 28.47
C ALA A 12 -29.49 32.16 26.96
N VAL A 13 -29.70 33.40 26.48
CA VAL A 13 -30.16 33.67 25.11
C VAL A 13 -29.02 33.61 24.07
N GLY A 14 -27.81 34.07 24.43
CA GLY A 14 -26.67 34.11 23.52
C GLY A 14 -26.35 32.76 22.85
N PRO A 15 -26.18 31.67 23.62
CA PRO A 15 -25.91 30.33 23.06
C PRO A 15 -27.03 29.79 22.15
N VAL A 16 -28.29 30.16 22.40
CA VAL A 16 -29.43 29.73 21.58
C VAL A 16 -29.42 30.43 20.22
N ILE A 17 -29.18 31.75 20.19
CA ILE A 17 -29.08 32.51 18.94
C ILE A 17 -27.91 32.00 18.08
N GLN A 18 -26.76 31.75 18.70
CA GLN A 18 -25.59 31.18 18.03
C GLN A 18 -25.91 29.79 17.44
N GLY A 19 -26.65 28.96 18.17
CA GLY A 19 -27.09 27.66 17.68
C GLY A 19 -28.06 27.73 16.50
N LEU A 20 -29.01 28.66 16.53
CA LEU A 20 -29.95 28.89 15.44
C LEU A 20 -29.26 29.45 14.19
N LEU A 21 -28.28 30.34 14.36
CA LEU A 21 -27.53 30.90 13.24
C LEU A 21 -26.76 29.80 12.49
N LEU A 22 -26.14 28.86 13.22
CA LEU A 22 -25.45 27.71 12.62
C LEU A 22 -26.41 26.84 11.78
N LEU A 23 -27.63 26.61 12.27
CA LEU A 23 -28.65 25.86 11.54
C LEU A 23 -29.16 26.59 10.29
N PHE A 24 -29.14 27.92 10.31
CA PHE A 24 -29.50 28.75 9.16
C PHE A 24 -28.39 28.77 8.10
N GLU A 25 -27.14 28.98 8.51
CA GLU A 25 -25.99 29.03 7.59
C GLU A 25 -25.62 27.66 7.00
N GLN A 26 -25.97 26.57 7.68
CA GLN A 26 -25.69 25.17 7.28
C GLN A 26 -24.25 24.95 6.75
N PRO A 27 -23.22 25.30 7.52
CA PRO A 27 -21.83 25.11 7.11
C PRO A 27 -21.46 23.62 6.96
N PHE A 28 -22.27 22.71 7.52
CA PHE A 28 -22.18 21.27 7.38
C PHE A 28 -23.55 20.61 7.46
N ARG A 29 -23.63 19.33 7.07
CA ARG A 29 -24.83 18.49 7.13
C ARG A 29 -24.56 17.17 7.84
N ILE A 30 -25.63 16.46 8.21
CA ILE A 30 -25.52 15.07 8.65
C ILE A 30 -24.79 14.26 7.57
N GLY A 31 -23.77 13.52 7.97
CA GLY A 31 -22.90 12.74 7.12
C GLY A 31 -21.56 13.41 6.76
N ASP A 32 -21.43 14.73 6.95
CA ASP A 32 -20.17 15.44 6.75
C ASP A 32 -19.16 15.06 7.84
N TRP A 33 -17.88 15.12 7.49
CA TRP A 33 -16.77 14.96 8.42
C TRP A 33 -16.26 16.32 8.88
N LEU A 34 -16.17 16.52 10.19
CA LEU A 34 -15.68 17.74 10.81
C LEU A 34 -14.37 17.49 11.54
N ASP A 35 -13.47 18.46 11.46
CA ASP A 35 -12.30 18.59 12.33
C ASP A 35 -12.43 19.88 13.13
N THR A 36 -12.66 19.73 14.43
CA THR A 36 -12.91 20.82 15.37
C THR A 36 -11.93 20.67 16.53
N THR A 37 -11.67 21.74 17.28
CA THR A 37 -10.83 21.65 18.50
C THR A 37 -11.24 20.52 19.46
N PRO A 38 -12.54 20.32 19.78
CA PRO A 38 -12.92 19.25 20.70
C PRO A 38 -13.05 17.87 20.04
N ALA A 39 -13.36 17.78 18.75
CA ALA A 39 -13.79 16.54 18.11
C ALA A 39 -13.40 16.46 16.63
N LYS A 40 -12.97 15.28 16.18
CA LYS A 40 -12.81 14.95 14.75
C LYS A 40 -13.64 13.70 14.44
N GLY A 41 -14.53 13.79 13.46
CA GLY A 41 -15.43 12.67 13.16
C GLY A 41 -16.58 13.01 12.22
N ARG A 42 -17.50 12.06 12.04
CA ARG A 42 -18.67 12.20 11.16
C ARG A 42 -19.87 12.75 11.92
N VAL A 43 -20.55 13.75 11.38
CA VAL A 43 -21.79 14.26 11.94
C VAL A 43 -22.89 13.21 11.77
N VAL A 44 -23.44 12.70 12.88
CA VAL A 44 -24.51 11.70 12.86
C VAL A 44 -25.88 12.29 13.20
N GLU A 45 -25.90 13.36 13.99
CA GLU A 45 -27.14 14.05 14.35
C GLU A 45 -26.84 15.54 14.56
N VAL A 46 -27.79 16.39 14.17
CA VAL A 46 -27.78 17.82 14.47
C VAL A 46 -29.13 18.17 15.10
N ASN A 47 -29.12 18.77 16.28
CA ASN A 47 -30.32 19.31 16.91
C ASN A 47 -30.16 20.80 17.23
N TRP A 48 -31.20 21.39 17.82
CA TRP A 48 -31.25 22.83 18.08
C TRP A 48 -30.15 23.35 19.02
N ARG A 49 -29.54 22.49 19.84
CA ARG A 49 -28.54 22.86 20.85
C ARG A 49 -27.15 22.29 20.58
N ALA A 50 -27.05 21.13 19.95
CA ALA A 50 -25.79 20.40 19.80
C ALA A 50 -25.71 19.58 18.50
N VAL A 51 -24.47 19.31 18.12
CA VAL A 51 -24.08 18.39 17.05
C VAL A 51 -23.48 17.13 17.68
N HIS A 52 -23.92 15.97 17.22
CA HIS A 52 -23.37 14.68 17.61
C HIS A 52 -22.37 14.23 16.54
N ILE A 53 -21.12 14.07 16.95
CA ILE A 53 -20.00 13.70 16.07
C ILE A 53 -19.53 12.30 16.48
N ASP A 54 -19.66 11.35 15.57
CA ASP A 54 -19.08 10.02 15.72
C ASP A 54 -17.58 10.06 15.45
N THR A 55 -16.81 9.84 16.52
CA THR A 55 -15.35 9.84 16.51
C THR A 55 -14.74 8.48 16.16
N GLY A 56 -15.58 7.46 15.92
CA GLY A 56 -15.19 6.05 15.78
C GLY A 56 -15.00 5.30 17.11
N ASN A 57 -14.79 6.03 18.22
CA ASN A 57 -14.70 5.46 19.57
C ASN A 57 -15.90 5.85 20.46
N GLY A 58 -16.89 6.52 19.87
CA GLY A 58 -18.07 7.02 20.58
C GLY A 58 -18.61 8.32 19.98
N ILE A 59 -19.79 8.70 20.44
CA ILE A 59 -20.46 9.92 20.02
C ILE A 59 -20.06 11.07 20.95
N GLN A 60 -19.43 12.10 20.37
CA GLN A 60 -19.11 13.33 21.06
C GLN A 60 -20.19 14.39 20.80
N VAL A 61 -20.79 14.90 21.87
CA VAL A 61 -21.85 15.90 21.81
C VAL A 61 -21.23 17.30 21.94
N VAL A 62 -21.20 18.06 20.85
CA VAL A 62 -20.61 19.40 20.78
C VAL A 62 -21.71 20.46 20.76
N PRO A 63 -21.77 21.40 21.72
CA PRO A 63 -22.75 22.49 21.69
C PRO A 63 -22.63 23.35 20.43
N ASN A 64 -23.75 23.74 19.83
CA ASN A 64 -23.76 24.57 18.62
C ASN A 64 -23.08 25.92 18.85
N ALA A 65 -23.24 26.50 20.05
CA ALA A 65 -22.56 27.73 20.45
C ALA A 65 -21.03 27.62 20.34
N THR A 66 -20.45 26.47 20.74
CA THR A 66 -19.02 26.21 20.63
C THR A 66 -18.55 26.20 19.17
N LEU A 67 -19.30 25.58 18.28
CA LEU A 67 -19.00 25.54 16.85
C LEU A 67 -19.23 26.88 16.16
N ALA A 68 -20.21 27.67 16.59
CA ALA A 68 -20.49 28.99 16.04
C ALA A 68 -19.43 30.04 16.41
N THR A 69 -18.76 29.88 17.56
CA THR A 69 -17.68 30.79 18.00
C THR A 69 -16.29 30.31 17.60
N GLY A 70 -16.11 28.99 17.43
CA GLY A 70 -14.83 28.38 17.12
C GLY A 70 -14.58 28.22 15.63
N SER A 71 -13.33 28.04 15.24
CA SER A 71 -13.01 27.58 13.89
C SER A 71 -13.12 26.05 13.81
N PHE A 72 -13.58 25.56 12.67
CA PHE A 72 -13.58 24.15 12.33
C PHE A 72 -13.38 23.97 10.82
N THR A 73 -12.95 22.78 10.42
CA THR A 73 -12.80 22.40 9.02
C THR A 73 -13.85 21.36 8.67
N ASN A 74 -14.61 21.59 7.60
CA ASN A 74 -15.45 20.56 7.00
C ASN A 74 -14.61 19.75 6.00
N LEU A 75 -14.18 18.56 6.40
CA LEU A 75 -13.33 17.67 5.61
C LEU A 75 -14.08 17.04 4.42
N SER A 76 -15.42 17.07 4.43
CA SER A 76 -16.27 16.60 3.34
C SER A 76 -16.46 17.63 2.23
N ARG A 77 -16.25 18.93 2.51
CA ARG A 77 -16.34 20.01 1.52
C ARG A 77 -14.95 20.38 1.01
N VAL A 78 -14.43 19.59 0.07
CA VAL A 78 -13.14 19.85 -0.58
C VAL A 78 -13.33 20.64 -1.89
N THR A 79 -12.46 21.64 -2.13
CA THR A 79 -12.42 22.37 -3.41
C THR A 79 -11.67 21.58 -4.50
N GLY A 80 -10.82 20.62 -4.10
CA GLY A 80 -10.11 19.72 -4.99
C GLY A 80 -10.91 18.46 -5.34
N ALA A 81 -10.30 17.56 -6.10
CA ALA A 81 -10.96 16.31 -6.53
C ALA A 81 -11.36 15.38 -5.37
N ALA A 82 -10.60 15.39 -4.26
CA ALA A 82 -10.82 14.52 -3.12
C ALA A 82 -10.13 15.03 -1.84
N TYR A 83 -10.53 14.47 -0.69
CA TYR A 83 -9.77 14.57 0.56
C TYR A 83 -8.44 13.81 0.41
N ASN A 84 -7.36 14.33 1.00
CA ASN A 84 -6.03 13.71 0.90
C ASN A 84 -5.57 13.19 2.26
N ALA A 85 -5.34 11.88 2.36
CA ALA A 85 -4.51 11.33 3.42
C ALA A 85 -3.07 11.83 3.23
N THR A 86 -2.52 12.44 4.28
CA THR A 86 -1.21 13.08 4.21
C THR A 86 -0.23 12.39 5.17
N ALA A 87 0.98 12.10 4.67
CA ALA A 87 2.10 11.67 5.50
C ALA A 87 3.36 12.46 5.15
N VAL A 88 4.22 12.70 6.14
CA VAL A 88 5.57 13.24 5.92
C VAL A 88 6.56 12.17 6.38
N LEU A 89 7.48 11.79 5.49
CA LEU A 89 8.52 10.80 5.76
C LEU A 89 9.90 11.48 5.68
N GLY A 90 10.78 11.10 6.61
CA GLY A 90 12.18 11.53 6.62
C GLY A 90 13.06 10.47 5.98
N PHE A 91 13.93 10.91 5.07
CA PHE A 91 14.96 10.10 4.43
C PHE A 91 16.34 10.67 4.74
N THR A 92 17.37 9.87 4.50
CA THR A 92 18.75 10.33 4.67
C THR A 92 19.04 11.42 3.62
N PRO A 93 19.70 12.54 3.98
CA PRO A 93 20.02 13.61 3.03
C PRO A 93 20.84 13.18 1.82
N ASP A 94 21.62 12.09 1.95
CA ASP A 94 22.43 11.51 0.87
C ASP A 94 21.60 10.72 -0.15
N ASP A 95 20.35 10.37 0.17
CA ASP A 95 19.49 9.60 -0.74
C ASP A 95 19.05 10.49 -1.92
N PRO A 96 19.20 10.06 -3.19
CA PRO A 96 18.81 10.85 -4.34
C PRO A 96 17.30 11.19 -4.32
N PRO A 97 16.90 12.49 -4.30
CA PRO A 97 15.50 12.87 -4.16
C PRO A 97 14.58 12.30 -5.24
N GLY A 98 15.09 12.14 -6.47
CA GLY A 98 14.35 11.52 -7.58
C GLY A 98 14.01 10.05 -7.33
N VAL A 99 14.93 9.29 -6.73
CA VAL A 99 14.72 7.87 -6.39
C VAL A 99 13.71 7.74 -5.24
N VAL A 100 13.84 8.59 -4.20
CA VAL A 100 12.88 8.63 -3.09
C VAL A 100 11.48 8.98 -3.59
N THR A 101 11.37 10.02 -4.42
CA THR A 101 10.11 10.47 -5.00
C THR A 101 9.46 9.36 -5.83
N ALA A 102 10.22 8.70 -6.70
CA ALA A 102 9.71 7.60 -7.52
C ALA A 102 9.23 6.41 -6.66
N ALA A 103 9.98 6.04 -5.62
CA ALA A 103 9.61 4.96 -4.72
C ALA A 103 8.31 5.27 -3.95
N LEU A 104 8.20 6.47 -3.36
CA LEU A 104 7.00 6.90 -2.63
C LEU A 104 5.79 7.05 -3.56
N GLN A 105 6.00 7.57 -4.77
CA GLN A 105 4.94 7.74 -5.76
C GLN A 105 4.38 6.37 -6.18
N SER A 106 5.25 5.41 -6.48
CA SER A 106 4.86 4.03 -6.81
C SER A 106 4.04 3.38 -5.69
N VAL A 107 4.46 3.53 -4.42
CA VAL A 107 3.71 3.03 -3.27
C VAL A 107 2.35 3.70 -3.16
N ALA A 108 2.31 5.03 -3.19
CA ALA A 108 1.09 5.81 -3.06
C ALA A 108 0.08 5.47 -4.17
N ASP A 109 0.56 5.25 -5.40
CA ASP A 109 -0.27 4.91 -6.54
C ASP A 109 -0.83 3.48 -6.49
N ALA A 110 -0.14 2.57 -5.81
CA ALA A 110 -0.53 1.18 -5.63
C ALA A 110 -1.39 0.94 -4.37
N LEU A 111 -1.74 1.98 -3.60
CA LEU A 111 -2.59 1.81 -2.42
C LEU A 111 -4.04 1.49 -2.84
N PRO A 112 -4.66 0.44 -2.28
CA PRO A 112 -6.04 0.08 -2.59
C PRO A 112 -7.07 1.11 -2.11
N THR A 113 -6.71 1.95 -1.13
CA THR A 113 -7.57 3.04 -0.63
C THR A 113 -7.44 4.33 -1.44
N LYS A 114 -6.50 4.41 -2.40
CA LYS A 114 -6.38 5.57 -3.28
C LYS A 114 -7.63 5.64 -4.17
N LEU A 115 -8.21 6.83 -4.25
CA LEU A 115 -9.36 7.10 -5.11
C LEU A 115 -8.98 6.89 -6.59
N VAL A 116 -9.77 6.08 -7.29
CA VAL A 116 -9.58 5.77 -8.71
C VAL A 116 -9.69 7.05 -9.55
N GLY A 117 -8.76 7.25 -10.48
CA GLY A 117 -8.72 8.42 -11.37
C GLY A 117 -8.12 9.68 -10.74
N ALA A 118 -7.78 9.66 -9.44
CA ALA A 118 -7.10 10.76 -8.76
C ALA A 118 -5.62 10.39 -8.50
N PRO A 119 -4.64 11.13 -9.06
CA PRO A 119 -3.23 10.80 -8.87
C PRO A 119 -2.76 11.19 -7.46
N ALA A 120 -1.97 10.31 -6.84
CA ALA A 120 -1.23 10.66 -5.64
C ALA A 120 -0.12 11.66 -5.97
N LYS A 121 0.37 12.41 -4.97
CA LYS A 121 1.44 13.39 -5.16
C LYS A 121 2.50 13.25 -4.09
N VAL A 122 3.76 13.33 -4.49
CA VAL A 122 4.92 13.41 -3.59
C VAL A 122 5.60 14.77 -3.78
N ILE A 123 5.83 15.48 -2.68
CA ILE A 123 6.44 16.80 -2.66
C ILE A 123 7.68 16.76 -1.76
N ALA A 124 8.85 17.08 -2.33
CA ALA A 124 10.06 17.28 -1.54
C ALA A 124 9.95 18.60 -0.76
N LEU A 125 10.10 18.54 0.57
CA LEU A 125 10.04 19.69 1.46
C LEU A 125 11.43 20.28 1.77
N GLY A 126 12.50 19.63 1.31
CA GLY A 126 13.88 19.93 1.73
C GLY A 126 14.31 19.09 2.93
N GLU A 127 15.60 19.12 3.25
CA GLU A 127 16.19 18.42 4.42
C GLU A 127 15.87 16.90 4.48
N GLY A 128 15.74 16.25 3.34
CA GLY A 128 15.37 14.83 3.28
C GLY A 128 13.90 14.53 3.65
N LYS A 129 13.04 15.53 3.81
CA LYS A 129 11.61 15.35 4.13
C LYS A 129 10.76 15.33 2.86
N PHE A 130 9.84 14.38 2.79
CA PHE A 130 8.92 14.21 1.67
C PHE A 130 7.49 14.13 2.17
N LYS A 131 6.62 14.99 1.62
CA LYS A 131 5.18 14.97 1.88
C LYS A 131 4.48 14.15 0.80
N VAL A 132 3.75 13.13 1.21
CA VAL A 132 2.93 12.28 0.34
C VAL A 132 1.46 12.62 0.57
N LEU A 133 0.73 12.86 -0.52
CA LEU A 133 -0.70 13.14 -0.55
C LEU A 133 -1.39 12.04 -1.35
N VAL A 134 -2.27 11.29 -0.68
CA VAL A 134 -3.05 10.21 -1.30
C VAL A 134 -4.52 10.62 -1.32
N PRO A 135 -5.13 10.85 -2.50
CA PRO A 135 -6.55 11.15 -2.58
C PRO A 135 -7.37 9.93 -2.17
N ILE A 136 -8.37 10.11 -1.31
CA ILE A 136 -9.23 9.03 -0.77
C ILE A 136 -10.71 9.40 -0.87
N GLY A 137 -11.58 8.39 -0.92
CA GLY A 137 -13.03 8.60 -1.10
C GLY A 137 -13.74 9.13 0.15
N SER A 138 -13.19 8.88 1.33
CA SER A 138 -13.75 9.36 2.60
C SER A 138 -12.67 9.66 3.62
N PRO A 139 -12.80 10.72 4.44
CA PRO A 139 -11.90 10.96 5.59
C PRO A 139 -11.82 9.78 6.57
N ALA A 140 -12.82 8.89 6.60
CA ALA A 140 -12.81 7.65 7.37
C ALA A 140 -11.59 6.75 7.06
N GLU A 141 -11.11 6.78 5.82
CA GLU A 141 -10.02 5.92 5.34
C GLU A 141 -8.64 6.52 5.58
N GLU A 142 -8.56 7.74 6.14
CA GLU A 142 -7.29 8.47 6.34
C GLU A 142 -6.29 7.64 7.15
N SER A 143 -6.71 7.15 8.32
CA SER A 143 -5.83 6.38 9.20
C SER A 143 -5.37 5.07 8.56
N ARG A 144 -6.29 4.34 7.91
CA ARG A 144 -5.96 3.09 7.20
C ARG A 144 -4.96 3.35 6.07
N THR A 145 -5.21 4.38 5.27
CA THR A 145 -4.35 4.77 4.14
C THR A 145 -2.96 5.17 4.63
N ARG A 146 -2.88 5.98 5.70
CA ARG A 146 -1.63 6.41 6.29
C ARG A 146 -0.83 5.23 6.82
N THR A 147 -1.46 4.31 7.56
CA THR A 147 -0.79 3.10 8.07
C THR A 147 -0.24 2.24 6.93
N LEU A 148 -1.05 2.00 5.89
CA LEU A 148 -0.62 1.19 4.75
C LEU A 148 0.50 1.86 3.95
N LEU A 149 0.42 3.18 3.76
CA LEU A 149 1.47 3.98 3.12
C LEU A 149 2.79 3.85 3.87
N LEU A 150 2.79 4.10 5.19
CA LEU A 150 4.00 4.04 6.02
C LEU A 150 4.60 2.63 6.01
N HIS A 151 3.75 1.61 6.12
CA HIS A 151 4.17 0.21 6.07
C HIS A 151 4.88 -0.10 4.75
N ARG A 152 4.22 0.14 3.60
CA ARG A 152 4.75 -0.17 2.26
C ARG A 152 5.92 0.72 1.85
N ALA A 153 5.95 1.98 2.32
CA ALA A 153 7.04 2.91 2.03
C ALA A 153 8.38 2.38 2.53
N TRP A 154 8.41 1.72 3.69
CA TRP A 154 9.64 1.11 4.21
C TRP A 154 10.17 0.02 3.27
N TYR A 155 9.31 -0.90 2.82
CA TYR A 155 9.70 -1.97 1.90
C TYR A 155 10.17 -1.42 0.54
N ALA A 156 9.45 -0.45 -0.02
CA ALA A 156 9.85 0.20 -1.27
C ALA A 156 11.18 0.95 -1.15
N ALA A 157 11.43 1.61 -0.01
CA ALA A 157 12.70 2.27 0.27
C ALA A 157 13.86 1.27 0.24
N GLN A 158 13.71 0.11 0.89
CA GLN A 158 14.74 -0.95 0.85
C GLN A 158 14.99 -1.46 -0.57
N ARG A 159 13.95 -1.70 -1.36
CA ARG A 159 14.10 -2.14 -2.77
C ARG A 159 14.78 -1.09 -3.65
N ALA A 160 14.55 0.20 -3.37
CA ALA A 160 15.16 1.32 -4.08
C ALA A 160 16.55 1.70 -3.56
N GLY A 161 17.00 1.11 -2.44
CA GLY A 161 18.29 1.41 -1.83
C GLY A 161 18.36 2.78 -1.13
N VAL A 162 17.21 3.30 -0.69
CA VAL A 162 17.09 4.57 0.06
C VAL A 162 16.63 4.30 1.50
N HIS A 163 16.85 5.26 2.39
CA HIS A 163 16.89 4.99 3.83
C HIS A 163 15.96 5.93 4.62
N ILE A 164 14.84 5.38 5.07
CA ILE A 164 13.92 6.07 5.99
C ILE A 164 14.57 6.20 7.36
N ASP A 165 14.46 7.39 7.96
CA ASP A 165 14.94 7.72 9.31
C ASP A 165 16.43 7.37 9.57
N GLY A 166 17.26 7.37 8.52
CA GLY A 166 18.70 7.06 8.64
C GLY A 166 19.03 5.57 8.80
N ALA A 167 18.03 4.67 8.78
CA ALA A 167 18.24 3.24 8.94
C ALA A 167 18.89 2.64 7.69
N LYS A 168 20.21 2.38 7.74
CA LYS A 168 20.94 1.65 6.71
C LYS A 168 20.87 0.14 6.95
N LEU A 169 20.32 -0.63 6.00
CA LEU A 169 20.50 -2.08 6.01
C LEU A 169 22.00 -2.39 5.91
N SER A 170 22.51 -3.23 6.81
CA SER A 170 23.90 -3.66 6.77
C SER A 170 24.15 -4.51 5.53
N ARG A 171 24.95 -4.01 4.59
CA ARG A 171 25.40 -4.78 3.40
C ARG A 171 26.00 -6.13 3.78
N LYS A 172 26.71 -6.19 4.91
CA LYS A 172 27.30 -7.43 5.43
C LYS A 172 26.20 -8.41 5.86
N ALA A 173 25.17 -7.94 6.55
CA ALA A 173 24.05 -8.77 6.95
C ALA A 173 23.24 -9.27 5.74
N ASP A 174 23.06 -8.41 4.74
CA ASP A 174 22.37 -8.79 3.50
C ASP A 174 23.16 -9.84 2.71
N ARG A 175 24.48 -9.69 2.60
CA ARG A 175 25.33 -10.69 1.95
C ARG A 175 25.32 -12.03 2.69
N ALA A 176 25.45 -12.00 4.01
CA ALA A 176 25.38 -13.21 4.83
C ALA A 176 24.00 -13.92 4.71
N TYR A 177 22.91 -13.15 4.63
CA TYR A 177 21.57 -13.68 4.38
C TYR A 177 21.49 -14.36 3.01
N LEU A 178 21.95 -13.69 1.95
CA LEU A 178 21.94 -14.22 0.59
C LEU A 178 22.76 -15.50 0.47
N ASP A 179 23.99 -15.50 1.00
CA ASP A 179 24.87 -16.66 0.94
C ASP A 179 24.20 -17.86 1.63
N GLY A 180 23.68 -17.70 2.84
CA GLY A 180 23.00 -18.80 3.55
C GLY A 180 21.74 -19.31 2.84
N ARG A 181 20.91 -18.42 2.30
CA ARG A 181 19.69 -18.81 1.58
C ARG A 181 19.99 -19.46 0.24
N LEU A 182 21.00 -18.99 -0.50
CA LEU A 182 21.36 -19.56 -1.80
C LEU A 182 21.95 -20.97 -1.67
N HIS A 183 22.74 -21.26 -0.64
CA HIS A 183 23.19 -22.62 -0.37
C HIS A 183 22.01 -23.56 -0.07
N ALA A 184 21.03 -23.11 0.72
CA ALA A 184 19.83 -23.89 1.00
C ALA A 184 18.96 -24.13 -0.26
N ILE A 185 18.80 -23.10 -1.10
CA ILE A 185 18.11 -23.21 -2.39
C ILE A 185 18.87 -24.18 -3.31
N GLY A 186 20.19 -24.04 -3.43
CA GLY A 186 21.05 -24.91 -4.22
C GLY A 186 20.92 -26.37 -3.80
N ALA A 187 21.01 -26.65 -2.50
CA ALA A 187 20.82 -28.00 -1.96
C ALA A 187 19.43 -28.58 -2.28
N SER A 188 18.37 -27.78 -2.17
CA SER A 188 17.00 -28.22 -2.50
C SER A 188 16.81 -28.51 -3.99
N LEU A 189 17.55 -27.81 -4.86
CA LEU A 189 17.51 -27.99 -6.31
C LEU A 189 18.53 -29.03 -6.82
N GLY A 190 19.40 -29.53 -5.94
CA GLY A 190 20.48 -30.46 -6.31
C GLY A 190 21.65 -29.81 -7.06
N LEU A 191 21.85 -28.50 -6.87
CA LEU A 191 22.89 -27.72 -7.53
C LEU A 191 24.24 -27.84 -6.80
N GLY A 192 25.32 -27.86 -7.57
CA GLY A 192 26.69 -27.81 -7.04
C GLY A 192 27.10 -26.40 -6.59
N GLU A 193 28.23 -26.31 -5.88
CA GLU A 193 28.78 -25.06 -5.34
C GLU A 193 29.05 -24.01 -6.42
N ASP A 194 29.53 -24.42 -7.61
CA ASP A 194 29.81 -23.50 -8.73
C ASP A 194 28.53 -22.82 -9.25
N ALA A 195 27.42 -23.55 -9.30
CA ALA A 195 26.12 -23.01 -9.67
C ALA A 195 25.60 -22.03 -8.60
N VAL A 196 25.74 -22.37 -7.32
CA VAL A 196 25.36 -21.48 -6.21
C VAL A 196 26.19 -20.19 -6.25
N ALA A 197 27.50 -20.28 -6.49
CA ALA A 197 28.38 -19.12 -6.64
C ALA A 197 27.96 -18.24 -7.82
N THR A 198 27.59 -18.85 -8.95
CA THR A 198 27.06 -18.14 -10.12
C THR A 198 25.77 -17.37 -9.79
N MET A 199 24.83 -18.00 -9.08
CA MET A 199 23.60 -17.35 -8.62
C MET A 199 23.92 -16.17 -7.69
N ALA A 200 24.84 -16.36 -6.73
CA ALA A 200 25.23 -15.35 -5.74
C ALA A 200 25.86 -14.09 -6.35
N GLY A 201 26.45 -14.21 -7.55
CA GLY A 201 27.01 -13.07 -8.30
C GLY A 201 25.95 -12.07 -8.78
N GLN A 202 24.72 -12.52 -9.02
CA GLN A 202 23.62 -11.68 -9.53
C GLN A 202 22.32 -11.83 -8.71
N ALA A 203 22.44 -12.20 -7.43
CA ALA A 203 21.32 -12.30 -6.51
C ALA A 203 21.07 -10.99 -5.77
N LYS A 204 19.80 -10.71 -5.49
CA LYS A 204 19.33 -9.60 -4.64
C LYS A 204 18.28 -10.09 -3.67
N ARG A 205 18.29 -9.56 -2.44
CA ARG A 205 17.20 -9.73 -1.50
C ARG A 205 16.14 -8.68 -1.78
N LEU A 206 14.91 -9.11 -2.04
CA LEU A 206 13.76 -8.24 -2.25
C LEU A 206 12.75 -8.48 -1.14
N LEU A 207 12.29 -7.39 -0.53
CA LEU A 207 11.30 -7.39 0.54
C LEU A 207 10.00 -6.78 0.01
N TYR A 208 8.87 -7.41 0.33
CA TYR A 208 7.54 -6.94 -0.04
C TYR A 208 6.62 -6.97 1.17
N ALA A 209 5.84 -5.91 1.33
CA ALA A 209 4.76 -5.84 2.30
C ALA A 209 3.52 -6.59 1.81
N GLU A 210 2.67 -7.01 2.75
CA GLU A 210 1.36 -7.57 2.45
C GLU A 210 0.54 -6.73 1.44
N GLY A 211 0.01 -7.43 0.44
CA GLY A 211 -0.81 -6.92 -0.65
C GLY A 211 -0.02 -6.13 -1.71
N GLU A 212 1.31 -6.09 -1.67
CA GLU A 212 2.09 -5.56 -2.78
C GLU A 212 2.11 -6.53 -3.97
N VAL A 213 2.10 -5.96 -5.18
CA VAL A 213 2.34 -6.72 -6.41
C VAL A 213 3.84 -7.00 -6.51
N ILE A 214 4.20 -8.27 -6.40
CA ILE A 214 5.58 -8.75 -6.58
C ILE A 214 5.89 -8.85 -8.07
N GLN A 215 4.94 -9.38 -8.83
CA GLN A 215 5.05 -9.52 -10.26
C GLN A 215 3.72 -9.14 -10.95
N PRO A 216 3.73 -8.14 -11.86
CA PRO A 216 2.52 -7.77 -12.59
C PRO A 216 2.02 -8.88 -13.53
N THR A 217 0.71 -8.97 -13.73
CA THR A 217 0.13 -9.80 -14.80
C THR A 217 0.62 -9.32 -16.16
N ASN A 218 0.70 -10.24 -17.13
CA ASN A 218 1.07 -9.90 -18.50
C ASN A 218 2.46 -9.24 -18.60
N SER A 219 3.40 -9.60 -17.72
CA SER A 219 4.77 -9.07 -17.68
C SER A 219 5.80 -10.08 -18.19
N ILE A 220 6.97 -9.59 -18.57
CA ILE A 220 8.16 -10.41 -18.86
C ILE A 220 9.11 -10.19 -17.68
N PRO A 221 9.30 -11.19 -16.79
CA PRO A 221 10.21 -11.04 -15.67
C PRO A 221 11.68 -11.06 -16.13
N GLU A 222 12.52 -10.35 -15.38
CA GLU A 222 13.99 -10.29 -15.62
C GLU A 222 14.77 -11.23 -14.70
N ALA A 223 14.11 -11.88 -13.75
CA ALA A 223 14.73 -12.71 -12.73
C ALA A 223 13.83 -13.86 -12.32
N VAL A 224 14.45 -14.91 -11.77
CA VAL A 224 13.76 -15.98 -11.04
C VAL A 224 13.80 -15.62 -9.56
N GLY A 225 12.63 -15.57 -8.92
CA GLY A 225 12.50 -15.24 -7.50
C GLY A 225 12.22 -16.48 -6.68
N PHE A 226 13.03 -16.75 -5.65
CA PHE A 226 12.83 -17.82 -4.69
C PHE A 226 12.23 -17.26 -3.40
N ILE A 227 11.11 -17.82 -2.96
CA ILE A 227 10.42 -17.37 -1.75
C ILE A 227 11.14 -17.99 -0.55
N THR A 228 11.66 -17.12 0.32
CA THR A 228 12.42 -17.53 1.50
C THR A 228 11.66 -17.30 2.81
N GLU A 229 10.73 -16.35 2.81
CA GLU A 229 9.85 -16.03 3.94
C GLU A 229 8.51 -15.53 3.38
N GLY A 230 7.42 -15.80 4.10
CA GLY A 230 6.08 -15.33 3.73
C GLY A 230 5.31 -16.25 2.79
N LYS A 231 4.18 -15.74 2.29
CA LYS A 231 3.29 -16.41 1.35
C LYS A 231 2.88 -15.46 0.24
N VAL A 232 2.75 -15.98 -0.96
CA VAL A 232 2.31 -15.21 -2.13
C VAL A 232 1.10 -15.87 -2.79
N GLY A 233 0.28 -15.07 -3.44
CA GLY A 233 -0.87 -15.51 -4.23
C GLY A 233 -0.56 -15.36 -5.71
N MET A 234 -0.89 -16.37 -6.51
CA MET A 234 -0.91 -16.26 -7.96
C MET A 234 -2.30 -15.82 -8.40
N ILE A 235 -2.35 -14.80 -9.26
CA ILE A 235 -3.60 -14.21 -9.72
C ILE A 235 -3.62 -14.06 -11.24
N VAL A 236 -4.81 -13.95 -11.82
CA VAL A 236 -5.04 -13.52 -13.20
C VAL A 236 -6.29 -12.64 -13.22
N TYR A 237 -6.36 -11.69 -14.15
CA TYR A 237 -7.56 -10.87 -14.34
C TYR A 237 -8.42 -11.43 -15.46
N ALA A 238 -9.70 -11.65 -15.18
CA ALA A 238 -10.70 -11.94 -16.19
C ALA A 238 -10.89 -10.74 -17.14
N PRO A 239 -11.48 -10.94 -18.35
CA PRO A 239 -11.71 -9.83 -19.29
C PRO A 239 -12.58 -8.70 -18.75
N ASP A 240 -13.44 -8.98 -17.76
CA ASP A 240 -14.27 -8.01 -17.05
C ASP A 240 -13.54 -7.28 -15.91
N GLY A 241 -12.25 -7.57 -15.70
CA GLY A 241 -11.41 -6.96 -14.67
C GLY A 241 -11.47 -7.66 -13.31
N ARG A 242 -12.28 -8.73 -13.13
CA ARG A 242 -12.29 -9.48 -11.87
C ARG A 242 -10.97 -10.20 -11.64
N GLU A 243 -10.46 -10.14 -10.42
CA GLU A 243 -9.30 -10.90 -9.98
C GLU A 243 -9.69 -12.36 -9.70
N LEU A 244 -8.96 -13.30 -10.30
CA LEU A 244 -9.11 -14.74 -10.11
C LEU A 244 -7.86 -15.29 -9.44
N ALA A 245 -8.03 -15.94 -8.29
CA ALA A 245 -6.94 -16.59 -7.58
C ALA A 245 -6.65 -17.98 -8.19
N LEU A 246 -5.40 -18.21 -8.58
CA LEU A 246 -4.95 -19.47 -9.19
C LEU A 246 -4.31 -20.43 -8.17
N GLY A 247 -3.82 -19.89 -7.05
CA GLY A 247 -3.17 -20.69 -6.02
C GLY A 247 -2.31 -19.85 -5.09
N ARG A 248 -1.67 -20.53 -4.13
CA ARG A 248 -0.73 -19.93 -3.18
C ARG A 248 0.62 -20.61 -3.30
N LEU A 249 1.68 -19.82 -3.20
CA LEU A 249 3.06 -20.30 -3.13
C LEU A 249 3.67 -19.85 -1.80
N GLY A 250 4.60 -20.64 -1.27
CA GLY A 250 5.26 -20.41 0.01
C GLY A 250 6.76 -20.61 -0.05
N VAL A 251 7.37 -20.76 1.13
CA VAL A 251 8.81 -20.97 1.26
C VAL A 251 9.25 -22.21 0.50
N GLY A 252 10.28 -22.05 -0.34
CA GLY A 252 10.82 -23.10 -1.21
C GLY A 252 10.27 -23.06 -2.64
N ASP A 253 9.12 -22.41 -2.87
CA ASP A 253 8.60 -22.18 -4.21
C ASP A 253 9.34 -21.05 -4.92
N TYR A 254 9.25 -21.03 -6.25
CA TYR A 254 9.79 -19.98 -7.10
C TYR A 254 8.76 -19.34 -8.04
N ILE A 255 9.03 -18.10 -8.42
CA ILE A 255 8.27 -17.27 -9.36
C ILE A 255 9.20 -16.74 -10.46
N GLY A 256 8.64 -16.13 -11.51
CA GLY A 256 9.45 -15.52 -12.56
C GLY A 256 10.18 -16.50 -13.49
N GLY A 257 9.81 -17.79 -13.49
CA GLY A 257 10.47 -18.82 -14.32
C GLY A 257 10.48 -18.51 -15.83
N THR A 258 9.48 -17.79 -16.34
CA THR A 258 9.42 -17.38 -17.76
C THR A 258 10.48 -16.34 -18.14
N SER A 259 11.27 -15.83 -17.20
CA SER A 259 12.42 -14.96 -17.47
C SER A 259 13.48 -15.66 -18.33
N LEU A 260 13.63 -16.99 -18.16
CA LEU A 260 14.56 -17.82 -18.92
C LEU A 260 14.14 -17.93 -20.39
N THR A 261 12.83 -18.11 -20.64
CA THR A 261 12.27 -18.19 -22.00
C THR A 261 11.96 -16.83 -22.62
N ARG A 262 12.05 -15.74 -21.84
CA ARG A 262 11.71 -14.36 -22.26
C ARG A 262 10.26 -14.22 -22.70
N GLN A 263 9.41 -15.14 -22.25
CA GLN A 263 8.00 -15.16 -22.58
C GLN A 263 7.21 -14.35 -21.56
N ARG A 264 6.15 -13.72 -22.06
CA ARG A 264 5.18 -13.02 -21.23
C ARG A 264 4.37 -14.05 -20.45
N MET A 265 4.26 -13.87 -19.14
CA MET A 265 3.36 -14.69 -18.33
C MET A 265 1.98 -14.06 -18.22
N LEU A 266 0.94 -14.90 -18.22
CA LEU A 266 -0.44 -14.44 -18.04
C LEU A 266 -0.73 -14.05 -16.59
N THR A 267 -0.08 -14.73 -15.65
CA THR A 267 -0.31 -14.61 -14.21
C THR A 267 0.43 -13.43 -13.58
N GLY A 268 -0.10 -12.89 -12.51
CA GLY A 268 0.57 -11.99 -11.58
C GLY A 268 0.83 -12.68 -10.24
N VAL A 269 1.66 -12.05 -9.43
CA VAL A 269 2.01 -12.52 -8.07
C VAL A 269 1.84 -11.37 -7.09
N ILE A 270 1.08 -11.61 -6.02
CA ILE A 270 0.85 -10.67 -4.92
C ILE A 270 1.36 -11.24 -3.60
N ALA A 271 1.89 -10.40 -2.74
CA ALA A 271 2.27 -10.77 -1.38
C ALA A 271 0.99 -10.97 -0.53
N LEU A 272 0.78 -12.15 0.05
CA LEU A 272 -0.33 -12.41 0.99
C LEU A 272 0.06 -12.13 2.44
N THR A 273 1.36 -12.10 2.71
CA THR A 273 1.98 -11.66 3.95
C THR A 273 3.22 -10.87 3.58
N ASP A 274 3.86 -10.23 4.56
CA ASP A 274 5.23 -9.75 4.39
C ASP A 274 6.11 -10.90 3.88
N THR A 275 6.85 -10.64 2.81
CA THR A 275 7.49 -11.66 1.97
C THR A 275 8.92 -11.27 1.64
N THR A 276 9.85 -12.20 1.84
CA THR A 276 11.25 -12.06 1.44
C THR A 276 11.55 -12.99 0.27
N ILE A 277 12.03 -12.42 -0.83
CA ILE A 277 12.44 -13.15 -2.03
C ILE A 277 13.93 -13.00 -2.27
N VAL A 278 14.60 -14.11 -2.57
CA VAL A 278 15.93 -14.10 -3.19
C VAL A 278 15.72 -14.10 -4.69
N SER A 279 16.00 -12.96 -5.33
CA SER A 279 15.85 -12.76 -6.76
C SER A 279 17.19 -12.97 -7.46
N VAL A 280 17.27 -13.93 -8.38
CA VAL A 280 18.47 -14.21 -9.17
C VAL A 280 18.22 -13.78 -10.60
N HIS A 281 19.07 -12.88 -11.10
CA HIS A 281 18.93 -12.37 -12.46
C HIS A 281 18.96 -13.49 -13.51
N ARG A 282 18.20 -13.29 -14.58
CA ARG A 282 18.04 -14.25 -15.70
C ARG A 282 19.36 -14.78 -16.25
N ASP A 283 20.41 -13.97 -16.29
CA ASP A 283 21.66 -14.35 -16.95
C ASP A 283 22.42 -15.37 -16.11
N ALA A 284 22.49 -15.17 -14.79
CA ALA A 284 23.05 -16.16 -13.88
C ALA A 284 22.21 -17.45 -13.88
N MET A 285 20.88 -17.36 -13.87
CA MET A 285 20.02 -18.54 -13.94
C MET A 285 20.16 -19.29 -15.26
N ASN A 286 20.35 -18.60 -16.39
CA ASN A 286 20.59 -19.23 -17.68
C ASN A 286 21.89 -20.04 -17.68
N THR A 287 22.98 -19.53 -17.08
CA THR A 287 24.22 -20.28 -16.93
C THR A 287 24.00 -21.56 -16.14
N VAL A 288 23.34 -21.47 -14.98
CA VAL A 288 23.04 -22.63 -14.12
C VAL A 288 22.19 -23.67 -14.85
N VAL A 289 21.18 -23.23 -15.59
CA VAL A 289 20.25 -24.12 -16.31
C VAL A 289 20.89 -24.77 -17.55
N GLN A 290 21.90 -24.13 -18.15
CA GLN A 290 22.70 -24.73 -19.22
C GLN A 290 23.58 -25.86 -18.71
N GLU A 291 24.11 -25.74 -17.48
CA GLU A 291 24.91 -26.76 -16.83
C GLU A 291 24.06 -27.89 -16.23
N ASP A 292 22.84 -27.58 -15.76
CA ASP A 292 21.88 -28.56 -15.22
C ASP A 292 20.56 -28.62 -16.01
N HIS A 293 20.49 -29.57 -16.96
CA HIS A 293 19.28 -29.84 -17.76
C HIS A 293 18.10 -30.41 -16.96
N ARG A 294 18.29 -30.87 -15.71
CA ARG A 294 17.16 -31.30 -14.85
C ARG A 294 16.39 -30.08 -14.36
N LEU A 295 17.10 -29.05 -13.90
CA LEU A 295 16.50 -27.79 -13.47
C LEU A 295 15.73 -27.13 -14.63
N ALA A 296 16.30 -27.15 -15.85
CA ALA A 296 15.64 -26.66 -17.06
C ALA A 296 14.24 -27.26 -17.25
N ARG A 297 14.15 -28.60 -17.13
CA ARG A 297 12.91 -29.35 -17.29
C ARG A 297 11.93 -29.06 -16.17
N GLN A 298 12.37 -29.05 -14.91
CA GLN A 298 11.50 -28.73 -13.78
C GLN A 298 10.88 -27.34 -13.91
N ILE A 299 11.67 -26.32 -14.30
CA ILE A 299 11.16 -24.97 -14.53
C ILE A 299 10.18 -24.95 -15.70
N GLY A 300 10.50 -25.64 -16.80
CA GLY A 300 9.61 -25.77 -17.96
C GLY A 300 8.25 -26.38 -17.62
N ASP A 301 8.25 -27.51 -16.90
CA ASP A 301 7.04 -28.21 -16.48
C ASP A 301 6.17 -27.34 -15.58
N ALA A 302 6.78 -26.60 -14.65
CA ALA A 302 6.07 -25.67 -13.77
C ALA A 302 5.49 -24.47 -14.53
N ILE A 303 6.19 -23.94 -15.54
CA ILE A 303 5.67 -22.87 -16.40
C ILE A 303 4.43 -23.37 -17.14
N GLU A 304 4.50 -24.55 -17.73
CA GLU A 304 3.40 -25.10 -18.52
C GLU A 304 2.18 -25.42 -17.65
N MET A 305 2.39 -26.01 -16.46
CA MET A 305 1.35 -26.26 -15.48
C MET A 305 0.62 -24.97 -15.08
N ARG A 306 1.36 -23.90 -14.76
CA ARG A 306 0.79 -22.60 -14.36
C ARG A 306 0.07 -21.91 -15.52
N ARG A 307 0.60 -22.01 -16.74
CA ARG A 307 -0.02 -21.48 -17.96
C ARG A 307 -1.35 -22.15 -18.24
N LYS A 308 -1.41 -23.48 -18.09
CA LYS A 308 -2.64 -24.26 -18.25
C LYS A 308 -3.69 -23.84 -17.22
N ALA A 309 -3.33 -23.80 -15.94
CA ALA A 309 -4.23 -23.37 -14.86
C ALA A 309 -4.79 -21.95 -15.08
N ALA A 310 -3.95 -21.01 -15.52
CA ALA A 310 -4.39 -19.65 -15.84
C ALA A 310 -5.39 -19.64 -17.02
N THR A 311 -5.14 -20.44 -18.05
CA THR A 311 -5.99 -20.51 -19.25
C THR A 311 -7.35 -21.14 -18.93
N GLU A 312 -7.36 -22.20 -18.11
CA GLU A 312 -8.58 -22.86 -17.62
C GLU A 312 -9.44 -21.88 -16.80
N ALA A 313 -8.84 -21.21 -15.82
CA ALA A 313 -9.54 -20.22 -15.00
C ALA A 313 -10.15 -19.07 -15.82
N LEU A 314 -9.43 -18.57 -16.83
CA LEU A 314 -9.94 -17.55 -17.75
C LEU A 314 -11.12 -18.06 -18.60
N THR A 315 -11.06 -19.32 -19.03
CA THR A 315 -12.12 -19.95 -19.83
C THR A 315 -13.38 -20.15 -19.00
N GLU A 316 -13.25 -20.66 -17.78
CA GLU A 316 -14.37 -20.83 -16.84
C GLU A 316 -15.02 -19.49 -16.50
N ALA A 317 -14.20 -18.46 -16.24
CA ALA A 317 -14.71 -17.12 -15.94
C ALA A 317 -15.49 -16.50 -17.12
N ALA A 318 -15.09 -16.77 -18.36
CA ALA A 318 -15.80 -16.33 -19.55
C ALA A 318 -17.14 -17.07 -19.77
N GLN A 319 -17.20 -18.35 -19.38
CA GLN A 319 -18.42 -19.16 -19.49
C GLN A 319 -19.46 -18.85 -18.40
N GLY A 320 -19.01 -18.39 -17.22
CA GLY A 320 -19.86 -17.99 -16.10
C GLY A 320 -20.49 -16.60 -16.22
N VAL A 321 -20.28 -15.88 -17.33
CA VAL A 321 -21.01 -14.63 -17.65
C VAL A 321 -22.31 -15.00 -18.38
N ARG A 322 -23.31 -15.44 -17.62
CA ARG A 322 -24.74 -15.40 -17.96
C ARG A 322 -25.54 -15.02 -16.74
#